data_AF-M5BQB9-F1
#
_entry.id   AF-M5BQB9-F1
#
_cell.length_a   1.000
_cell.length_b   1.000
_cell.length_c   1.000
_cell.angle_alpha   90.00
_cell.angle_beta   90.00
_cell.angle_gamma   90.00
#
_symmetry.space_group_name_H-M   'P 1'
#
loop_
_entity.id
_entity.type
_entity.pdbx_description
1 polymer ?
#
loop_
_entity_poly.entity_id
_entity_poly.type
_entity_poly.pdbx_seq_one_letter_code
_entity_poly.pdbx_strand_id
1 'polypeptide(L)'
;MIRGSYHFARPDISSGATQANYFLAHGGGWSADGKTLPGALDIEYNPYGATCYGLSAASMVSWIKDFSNTYQSKTGRYPTIYTTTDWWQTCTGNSAAFASTNALWVARYASTVGTIPAGWAYYTFWQYSSSPIDQDYWNGDAAGLARYAKGS
;
A
#
# COMPACT_ATOMS: atom_id res chain seq x y z
N MET A 1 -2.47 12.90 -16.73
CA MET A 1 -2.76 11.79 -15.81
C MET A 1 -1.97 11.99 -14.53
N ILE A 2 -2.64 11.92 -13.37
CA ILE A 2 -1.96 11.73 -12.08
C ILE A 2 -1.57 10.25 -12.01
N ARG A 3 -0.31 9.97 -11.66
CA ARG A 3 0.28 8.62 -11.73
C ARG A 3 1.21 8.38 -10.56
N GLY A 4 1.39 7.12 -10.21
CA GLY A 4 2.40 6.64 -9.27
C GLY A 4 2.92 5.29 -9.72
N SER A 5 3.78 4.70 -8.91
CA SER A 5 4.31 3.36 -9.07
C SER A 5 4.01 2.55 -7.81
N TYR A 6 4.12 1.22 -7.92
CA TYR A 6 3.97 0.33 -6.78
C TYR A 6 5.13 -0.66 -6.73
N HIS A 7 5.40 -1.19 -5.54
CA HIS A 7 6.39 -2.23 -5.28
C HIS A 7 5.70 -3.49 -4.78
N PHE A 8 5.83 -4.59 -5.53
CA PHE A 8 5.39 -5.92 -5.10
C PHE A 8 6.34 -6.46 -4.02
N ALA A 9 5.84 -6.62 -2.81
CA ALA A 9 6.64 -6.99 -1.66
C ALA A 9 7.07 -8.46 -1.70
N ARG A 10 8.30 -8.70 -1.24
CA ARG A 10 8.83 -10.05 -0.96
C ARG A 10 9.44 -10.11 0.44
N PRO A 11 8.63 -10.12 1.51
CA PRO A 11 9.14 -10.10 2.88
C PRO A 11 10.09 -11.26 3.24
N ASP A 12 10.06 -12.35 2.47
CA ASP A 12 10.91 -13.53 2.62
C ASP A 12 12.36 -13.34 2.14
N ILE A 13 12.65 -12.37 1.27
CA ILE A 13 13.96 -12.29 0.59
C ILE A 13 14.89 -11.18 1.13
N SER A 14 14.35 -10.18 1.82
CA SER A 14 15.14 -9.08 2.39
C SER A 14 14.31 -8.24 3.36
N SER A 15 14.94 -7.27 4.06
CA SER A 15 14.23 -6.34 4.94
C SER A 15 13.34 -5.34 4.20
N GLY A 16 12.40 -4.73 4.91
CA GLY A 16 11.53 -3.69 4.37
C GLY A 16 12.33 -2.50 3.88
N ALA A 17 13.35 -2.07 4.62
CA ALA A 17 14.25 -1.00 4.21
C ALA A 17 15.01 -1.31 2.91
N THR A 18 15.44 -2.56 2.72
CA THR A 18 16.15 -2.96 1.50
C THR A 18 15.25 -2.81 0.28
N GLN A 19 14.01 -3.29 0.37
CA GLN A 19 13.03 -3.17 -0.71
C GLN A 19 12.53 -1.74 -0.92
N ALA A 20 12.37 -0.94 0.13
CA ALA A 20 12.02 0.47 0.01
C ALA A 20 13.10 1.26 -0.74
N ASN A 21 14.39 1.04 -0.40
CA ASN A 21 15.49 1.67 -1.11
C ASN A 21 15.58 1.21 -2.58
N TYR A 22 15.36 -0.08 -2.84
CA TYR A 22 15.29 -0.58 -4.21
C TYR A 22 14.17 0.10 -5.00
N PHE A 23 12.96 0.15 -4.44
CA PHE A 23 11.81 0.80 -5.07
C PHE A 23 12.09 2.27 -5.38
N LEU A 24 12.61 3.03 -4.41
CA LEU A 24 12.95 4.45 -4.58
C LEU A 24 13.97 4.69 -5.69
N ALA A 25 14.97 3.81 -5.82
CA ALA A 25 15.99 3.90 -6.87
C ALA A 25 15.47 3.54 -8.28
N HIS A 26 14.32 2.86 -8.37
CA HIS A 26 13.79 2.29 -9.62
C HIS A 26 12.37 2.77 -9.95
N GLY A 27 12.04 4.02 -9.58
CA GLY A 27 10.78 4.67 -10.00
C GLY A 27 9.76 4.86 -8.88
N GLY A 28 10.06 4.45 -7.66
CA GLY A 28 9.26 4.70 -6.45
C GLY A 28 9.41 6.11 -5.87
N GLY A 29 10.20 6.98 -6.49
CA GLY A 29 10.40 8.35 -6.01
C GLY A 29 9.10 9.17 -6.05
N TRP A 30 9.00 10.14 -5.14
CA TRP A 30 7.91 11.11 -5.11
C TRP A 30 8.45 12.54 -5.04
N SER A 31 7.75 13.47 -5.69
CA SER A 31 7.94 14.90 -5.53
C SER A 31 6.58 15.60 -5.60
N ALA A 32 6.46 16.78 -4.99
CA ALA A 32 5.22 17.56 -4.93
C ALA A 32 4.89 18.29 -6.26
N ASP A 33 4.97 17.60 -7.39
CA ASP A 33 4.75 18.14 -8.74
C ASP A 33 3.26 18.24 -9.14
N GLY A 34 2.35 17.83 -8.23
CA GLY A 34 0.90 17.79 -8.46
C GLY A 34 0.46 16.71 -9.46
N LYS A 35 1.37 15.81 -9.86
CA LYS A 35 1.10 14.73 -10.82
C LYS A 35 1.51 13.37 -10.27
N THR A 36 2.37 13.33 -9.25
CA THR A 36 2.95 12.10 -8.69
C THR A 36 2.22 11.69 -7.42
N LEU A 37 1.59 10.52 -7.43
CA LEU A 37 1.10 9.88 -6.21
C LEU A 37 2.28 9.37 -5.38
N PRO A 38 2.21 9.35 -4.05
CA PRO A 38 3.12 8.54 -3.25
C PRO A 38 3.13 7.10 -3.78
N GLY A 39 4.32 6.49 -3.82
CA GLY A 39 4.45 5.09 -4.21
C GLY A 39 3.63 4.18 -3.30
N ALA A 40 3.17 3.06 -3.85
CA ALA A 40 2.43 2.06 -3.11
C ALA A 40 3.30 0.86 -2.75
N LEU A 41 3.09 0.31 -1.56
CA LEU A 41 3.53 -1.01 -1.16
C LEU A 41 2.41 -2.00 -1.46
N ASP A 42 2.60 -2.84 -2.46
CA ASP A 42 1.73 -3.98 -2.73
C ASP A 42 2.20 -5.15 -1.87
N ILE A 43 1.43 -5.47 -0.82
CA ILE A 43 1.75 -6.49 0.17
C ILE A 43 0.55 -7.42 0.33
N GLU A 44 0.60 -8.53 -0.40
CA GLU A 44 -0.52 -9.46 -0.57
C GLU A 44 -0.03 -10.92 -0.62
N TYR A 45 -0.89 -11.85 -1.05
CA TYR A 45 -0.63 -13.29 -1.07
C TYR A 45 0.69 -13.59 -1.80
N ASN A 46 1.53 -14.41 -1.18
CA ASN A 46 2.77 -14.85 -1.83
C ASN A 46 2.47 -15.78 -3.02
N PRO A 47 2.83 -15.41 -4.27
CA PRO A 47 2.60 -16.27 -5.42
C PRO A 47 3.66 -17.38 -5.55
N TYR A 48 4.67 -17.40 -4.67
CA TYR A 48 5.82 -18.30 -4.73
C TYR A 48 5.90 -19.30 -3.58
N GLY A 49 4.93 -19.33 -2.66
CA GLY A 49 4.99 -20.23 -1.51
C GLY A 49 3.98 -19.92 -0.42
N ALA A 50 4.43 -19.93 0.84
CA ALA A 50 3.57 -19.74 2.00
C ALA A 50 2.86 -18.38 1.94
N THR A 51 1.54 -18.36 2.18
CA THR A 51 0.66 -17.18 2.07
C THR A 51 1.24 -15.91 2.68
N CYS A 52 1.86 -16.03 3.87
CA CYS A 52 2.45 -14.92 4.62
C CYS A 52 3.99 -14.88 4.52
N TYR A 53 4.56 -15.37 3.42
CA TYR A 53 6.00 -15.36 3.15
C TYR A 53 6.86 -16.08 4.21
N GLY A 54 6.26 -17.02 4.96
CA GLY A 54 6.92 -17.72 6.06
C GLY A 54 7.11 -16.88 7.32
N LEU A 55 6.55 -15.67 7.40
CA LEU A 55 6.66 -14.78 8.54
C LEU A 55 5.51 -14.96 9.54
N SER A 56 5.80 -14.75 10.83
CA SER A 56 4.77 -14.51 11.83
C SER A 56 4.12 -13.14 11.64
N ALA A 57 2.91 -12.95 12.15
CA ALA A 57 2.20 -11.67 12.09
C ALA A 57 3.04 -10.50 12.65
N ALA A 58 3.71 -10.69 13.79
CA ALA A 58 4.58 -9.67 14.38
C ALA A 58 5.79 -9.32 13.49
N SER A 59 6.37 -10.32 12.82
CA SER A 59 7.49 -10.11 11.89
C SER A 59 7.02 -9.38 10.63
N MET A 60 5.83 -9.73 10.11
CA MET A 60 5.22 -9.04 8.97
C MET A 60 4.94 -7.56 9.28
N VAL A 61 4.33 -7.27 10.44
CA VAL A 61 4.09 -5.89 10.90
C VAL A 61 5.41 -5.12 11.02
N SER A 62 6.45 -5.75 11.56
CA SER A 62 7.78 -5.12 11.67
C SER A 62 8.38 -4.81 10.30
N TRP A 63 8.24 -5.74 9.35
CA TRP A 63 8.72 -5.58 7.98
C TRP A 63 8.01 -4.43 7.23
N ILE A 64 6.67 -4.36 7.31
CA ILE A 64 5.88 -3.30 6.68
C ILE A 64 6.22 -1.94 7.29
N LYS A 65 6.46 -1.88 8.60
CA LYS A 65 6.89 -0.66 9.29
C LYS A 65 8.27 -0.20 8.84
N ASP A 66 9.21 -1.12 8.67
CA ASP A 66 10.56 -0.83 8.18
C ASP A 66 10.54 -0.26 6.75
N PHE A 67 9.76 -0.88 5.84
CA PHE A 67 9.54 -0.36 4.49
C PHE A 67 8.93 1.05 4.53
N SER A 68 7.83 1.21 5.28
CA SER A 68 7.07 2.47 5.34
C SER A 68 7.89 3.63 5.89
N ASN A 69 8.63 3.39 6.98
CA ASN A 69 9.49 4.41 7.58
C ASN A 69 10.67 4.75 6.67
N THR A 70 11.28 3.77 6.01
CA THR A 70 12.37 4.01 5.06
C THR A 70 11.87 4.87 3.91
N TYR A 71 10.74 4.50 3.30
CA TYR A 71 10.13 5.27 2.21
C TYR A 71 9.78 6.70 2.64
N GLN A 72 9.18 6.88 3.83
CA GLN A 72 8.85 8.19 4.39
C GLN A 72 10.09 9.04 4.65
N SER A 73 11.18 8.46 5.17
CA SER A 73 12.41 9.19 5.46
C SER A 73 13.07 9.79 4.20
N LYS A 74 12.79 9.21 3.02
CA LYS A 74 13.37 9.61 1.74
C LYS A 74 12.48 10.52 0.92
N THR A 75 11.16 10.43 1.10
CA THR A 75 10.19 11.16 0.27
C THR A 75 9.35 12.18 1.05
N GLY A 76 9.37 12.13 2.39
CA GLY A 76 8.46 12.89 3.24
C GLY A 76 7.03 12.36 3.24
N ARG A 77 6.72 11.27 2.53
CA ARG A 77 5.39 10.67 2.43
C ARG A 77 5.45 9.21 2.84
N TYR A 78 4.48 8.74 3.60
CA TYR A 78 4.29 7.30 3.75
C TYR A 78 3.75 6.69 2.45
N PRO A 79 4.13 5.44 2.13
CA PRO A 79 3.57 4.76 0.96
C PRO A 79 2.10 4.39 1.23
N THR A 80 1.31 4.35 0.16
CA THR A 80 -0.01 3.72 0.21
C THR A 80 0.16 2.21 0.38
N ILE A 81 -0.62 1.57 1.24
CA ILE A 81 -0.60 0.10 1.37
C ILE A 81 -1.70 -0.47 0.49
N TYR A 82 -1.33 -1.26 -0.50
CA TYR A 82 -2.22 -2.12 -1.25
C TYR A 82 -2.28 -3.52 -0.62
N THR A 83 -3.49 -4.02 -0.36
CA THR A 83 -3.74 -5.36 0.22
C THR A 83 -5.21 -5.77 0.04
N THR A 84 -5.54 -7.04 0.29
CA THR A 84 -6.91 -7.46 0.62
C THR A 84 -7.16 -7.42 2.14
N THR A 85 -8.43 -7.32 2.56
CA THR A 85 -8.80 -7.43 3.98
C THR A 85 -8.44 -8.80 4.56
N ASP A 86 -8.62 -9.86 3.78
CA ASP A 86 -8.33 -11.23 4.19
C ASP A 86 -6.84 -11.48 4.43
N TRP A 87 -5.99 -11.08 3.47
CA TRP A 87 -4.54 -11.20 3.63
C TRP A 87 -4.05 -10.41 4.83
N TRP A 88 -4.58 -9.20 5.03
CA TRP A 88 -4.21 -8.36 6.16
C TRP A 88 -4.56 -9.00 7.51
N GLN A 89 -5.77 -9.56 7.62
CA GLN A 89 -6.19 -10.28 8.83
C GLN A 89 -5.27 -11.48 9.11
N THR A 90 -5.04 -12.28 8.08
CA THR A 90 -4.26 -13.52 8.17
C THR A 90 -2.78 -13.26 8.49
N CYS A 91 -2.14 -12.35 7.75
CA CYS A 91 -0.69 -12.21 7.76
C CYS A 91 -0.17 -11.10 8.68
N THR A 92 -1.05 -10.23 9.22
CA THR A 92 -0.65 -9.18 10.18
C THR A 92 -1.34 -9.31 11.53
N GLY A 93 -2.24 -10.28 11.71
CA GLY A 93 -3.11 -10.36 12.89
C GLY A 93 -4.12 -9.22 12.93
N ASN A 94 -4.53 -8.72 11.75
CA ASN A 94 -5.38 -7.55 11.58
C ASN A 94 -4.85 -6.30 12.30
N SER A 95 -3.57 -5.99 12.11
CA SER A 95 -2.90 -4.89 12.82
C SER A 95 -3.51 -3.54 12.47
N ALA A 96 -3.79 -2.71 13.50
CA ALA A 96 -4.29 -1.34 13.37
C ALA A 96 -3.15 -0.28 13.34
N ALA A 97 -1.89 -0.71 13.32
CA ALA A 97 -0.74 0.16 13.57
C ALA A 97 -0.44 1.20 12.47
N PHE A 98 -1.05 1.08 11.29
CA PHE A 98 -0.65 1.83 10.09
C PHE A 98 -1.66 2.89 9.66
N ALA A 99 -2.86 2.91 10.24
CA ALA A 99 -3.95 3.76 9.75
C ALA A 99 -3.71 5.27 9.95
N SER A 100 -2.85 5.66 10.89
CA SER A 100 -2.47 7.06 11.10
C SER A 100 -1.35 7.52 10.16
N THR A 101 -0.64 6.61 9.49
CA THR A 101 0.54 6.92 8.67
C THR A 101 0.33 6.58 7.20
N ASN A 102 -0.22 5.42 6.88
CA ASN A 102 -0.33 4.90 5.52
C ASN A 102 -1.77 5.01 5.02
N ALA A 103 -1.94 5.49 3.78
CA ALA A 103 -3.21 5.40 3.07
C ALA A 103 -3.54 3.94 2.73
N LEU A 104 -4.82 3.59 2.67
CA LEU A 104 -5.27 2.25 2.30
C LEU A 104 -5.72 2.21 0.84
N TRP A 105 -5.13 1.29 0.08
CA TRP A 105 -5.64 0.84 -1.21
C TRP A 105 -6.14 -0.60 -1.02
N VAL A 106 -7.46 -0.79 -0.96
CA VAL A 106 -8.02 -2.12 -0.70
C VAL A 106 -8.44 -2.78 -2.00
N ALA A 107 -8.04 -4.04 -2.19
CA ALA A 107 -8.55 -4.88 -3.26
C ALA A 107 -9.78 -5.67 -2.80
N ARG A 108 -10.91 -5.46 -3.49
CA ARG A 108 -12.14 -6.23 -3.30
C ARG A 108 -13.01 -6.14 -4.54
N TYR A 109 -13.11 -7.22 -5.30
CA TYR A 109 -13.91 -7.25 -6.52
C TYR A 109 -15.38 -7.54 -6.20
N ALA A 110 -16.14 -6.47 -5.93
CA ALA A 110 -17.54 -6.53 -5.52
C ALA A 110 -18.26 -5.20 -5.84
N SER A 111 -19.59 -5.17 -5.66
CA SER A 111 -20.38 -3.93 -5.83
C SER A 111 -20.19 -2.93 -4.68
N THR A 112 -19.65 -3.35 -3.54
CA THR A 112 -19.33 -2.50 -2.39
C THR A 112 -18.03 -2.96 -1.74
N VAL A 113 -17.31 -2.04 -1.07
CA VAL A 113 -16.02 -2.33 -0.43
C VAL A 113 -16.14 -3.21 0.83
N GLY A 114 -17.29 -3.20 1.51
CA GLY A 114 -17.51 -3.93 2.76
C GLY A 114 -16.48 -3.63 3.85
N THR A 115 -16.19 -4.62 4.70
CA THR A 115 -15.21 -4.49 5.78
C THR A 115 -13.79 -4.29 5.26
N ILE A 116 -13.10 -3.28 5.80
CA ILE A 116 -11.70 -2.95 5.53
C ILE A 116 -10.78 -3.35 6.69
N PRO A 117 -9.46 -3.45 6.49
CA PRO A 117 -8.47 -3.70 7.55
C PRO A 117 -8.64 -2.81 8.78
N ALA A 118 -8.32 -3.36 9.97
CA ALA A 118 -8.48 -2.62 11.22
C ALA A 118 -7.64 -1.33 11.26
N GLY A 119 -8.14 -0.35 12.01
CA GLY A 119 -7.52 0.96 12.18
C GLY A 119 -7.92 1.97 11.11
N TRP A 120 -8.10 1.56 9.86
CA TRP A 120 -8.57 2.47 8.81
C TRP A 120 -10.07 2.71 8.95
N ALA A 121 -10.47 3.98 8.94
CA ALA A 121 -11.87 4.38 8.93
C ALA A 121 -12.47 4.38 7.50
N TYR A 122 -11.62 4.46 6.49
CA TYR A 122 -11.99 4.50 5.08
C TYR A 122 -10.85 3.98 4.21
N TYR A 123 -11.18 3.52 3.00
CA TYR A 123 -10.20 3.30 1.95
C TYR A 123 -9.85 4.64 1.28
N THR A 124 -8.62 4.79 0.83
CA THR A 124 -8.17 5.89 -0.03
C THR A 124 -8.36 5.53 -1.50
N PHE A 125 -7.97 4.31 -1.86
CA PHE A 125 -8.25 3.71 -3.16
C PHE A 125 -8.96 2.37 -2.98
N TRP A 126 -9.82 2.01 -3.93
CA TRP A 126 -10.49 0.71 -3.94
C TRP A 126 -10.38 0.09 -5.32
N GLN A 127 -9.64 -1.02 -5.41
CA GLN A 127 -9.59 -1.84 -6.61
C GLN A 127 -10.82 -2.74 -6.64
N TYR A 128 -11.75 -2.46 -7.55
CA TYR A 128 -13.09 -3.05 -7.57
C TYR A 128 -13.31 -4.06 -8.71
N SER A 129 -12.40 -4.11 -9.67
CA SER A 129 -12.42 -5.07 -10.78
C SER A 129 -10.99 -5.35 -11.23
N SER A 130 -10.76 -6.54 -11.80
CA SER A 130 -9.54 -6.90 -12.54
C SER A 130 -9.77 -7.10 -14.04
N SER A 131 -11.01 -6.93 -14.52
CA SER A 131 -11.39 -7.18 -15.91
C SER A 131 -11.98 -5.93 -16.56
N PRO A 132 -11.54 -5.56 -17.78
CA PRO A 132 -10.49 -6.21 -18.58
C PRO A 132 -9.06 -5.92 -18.08
N ILE A 133 -8.90 -4.90 -17.24
CA ILE A 133 -7.70 -4.56 -16.49
C ILE A 133 -8.15 -4.12 -15.09
N ASP A 134 -7.22 -4.04 -14.14
CA ASP A 134 -7.52 -3.51 -12.81
C ASP A 134 -8.17 -2.12 -12.89
N GLN A 135 -9.25 -1.94 -12.13
CA GLN A 135 -10.01 -0.69 -12.06
C GLN A 135 -10.11 -0.22 -10.61
N ASP A 136 -9.87 1.08 -10.41
CA ASP A 136 -9.77 1.68 -9.10
C ASP A 136 -10.71 2.88 -8.93
N TYR A 137 -11.35 2.95 -7.77
CA TYR A 137 -11.98 4.17 -7.30
C TYR A 137 -11.04 4.95 -6.39
N TRP A 138 -10.97 6.26 -6.61
CA TRP A 138 -10.48 7.23 -5.62
C TRP A 138 -11.62 7.63 -4.69
N ASN A 139 -11.38 7.62 -3.38
CA ASN A 139 -12.35 8.08 -2.40
C ASN A 139 -12.34 9.61 -2.28
N GLY A 140 -12.97 10.29 -3.23
CA GLY A 140 -13.12 11.75 -3.23
C GLY A 140 -13.31 12.32 -4.63
N ASP A 141 -13.03 13.61 -4.78
CA ASP A 141 -13.12 14.33 -6.06
C ASP A 141 -11.74 14.52 -6.72
N ALA A 142 -11.74 15.04 -7.95
CA ALA A 142 -10.51 15.30 -8.70
C ALA A 142 -9.59 16.33 -8.02
N ALA A 143 -10.16 17.32 -7.31
CA ALA A 143 -9.39 18.30 -6.57
C ALA A 143 -8.68 17.66 -5.35
N GLY A 144 -9.36 16.73 -4.67
CA GLY A 144 -8.81 15.91 -3.59
C GLY A 144 -7.69 15.00 -4.07
N LEU A 145 -7.84 14.37 -5.23
CA LEU A 145 -6.78 13.56 -5.83
C LEU A 145 -5.53 14.40 -6.15
N ALA A 146 -5.72 15.60 -6.70
CA ALA A 146 -4.62 16.53 -6.98
C ALA A 146 -3.90 16.99 -5.69
N ARG A 147 -4.67 17.30 -4.63
CA ARG A 147 -4.14 17.61 -3.30
C ARG A 147 -3.34 16.45 -2.71
N TYR A 148 -3.88 15.24 -2.80
CA TYR A 148 -3.21 14.02 -2.33
C TYR A 148 -1.87 13.76 -3.04
N ALA A 149 -1.83 13.95 -4.37
CA ALA A 149 -0.60 13.88 -5.16
C ALA A 149 0.41 14.95 -4.73
N LYS A 150 -0.04 16.17 -4.43
CA LYS A 150 0.81 17.27 -3.95
C LYS A 150 1.28 17.11 -2.50
N GLY A 151 0.59 16.30 -1.70
CA GLY A 151 0.88 16.11 -0.28
C GLY A 151 0.42 17.26 0.62
N SER A 152 -0.70 17.89 0.24
CA SER A 152 -1.30 19.05 0.92
C SER A 152 -2.76 18.80 1.28
#